data_AF-K1PFY5-F1
#
_entry.id   AF-K1PFY5-F1
#
_cell.length_a   1.000
_cell.length_b   1.000
_cell.length_c   1.000
_cell.angle_alpha   90.00
_cell.angle_beta   90.00
_cell.angle_gamma   90.00
#
_symmetry.space_group_name_H-M   'P 1'
#
loop_
_entity.id
_entity.type
_entity.pdbx_description
1 polymer ?
#
loop_
_entity_poly.entity_id
_entity_poly.type
_entity_poly.pdbx_seq_one_letter_code
_entity_poly.pdbx_strand_id
1 'polypeptide(L)'
;MSRGAERIYDESFFGLGSWKSTDILMDEVSCTGDEREFLSCPYTINHDCSVQEFVSILCKENTGCDKGWIAGPEGCYKLHTSAKNYQKSRKMCAKEGGHLTNIETMTEHNFLSLLLYTVDDDANLIRKKHEAFEKQCFD
;
A
#
# COMPACT_ATOMS: atom_id res chain seq x y z
N MET A 1 12.73 1.96 12.83
CA MET A 1 11.27 2.19 12.77
C MET A 1 10.61 0.90 12.32
N SER A 2 9.88 0.22 13.19
CA SER A 2 9.27 -1.08 12.88
C SER A 2 7.93 -0.90 12.17
N ARG A 3 7.86 -1.29 10.89
CA ARG A 3 6.61 -1.43 10.13
C ARG A 3 6.02 -2.81 10.38
N GLY A 4 4.72 -2.96 10.20
CA GLY A 4 4.07 -4.28 10.15
C GLY A 4 2.81 -4.37 11.00
N ALA A 5 2.37 -5.60 11.21
CA ALA A 5 1.27 -5.91 12.10
C ALA A 5 1.69 -5.65 13.55
N GLU A 6 0.92 -4.85 14.27
CA GLU A 6 0.94 -4.85 15.74
C GLU A 6 0.29 -6.11 16.28
N ARG A 7 -0.77 -6.59 15.61
CA ARG A 7 -1.42 -7.85 15.92
C ARG A 7 -2.03 -8.49 14.69
N ILE A 8 -2.07 -9.81 14.69
CA ILE A 8 -2.75 -10.64 13.71
C ILE A 8 -3.85 -11.39 14.46
N TYR A 9 -5.03 -11.45 13.88
CA TYR A 9 -6.17 -12.24 14.34
C TYR A 9 -6.47 -13.30 13.30
N ASP A 10 -6.59 -14.52 13.77
CA ASP A 10 -6.76 -15.74 12.96
C ASP A 10 -8.18 -15.84 12.37
N GLU A 11 -9.04 -14.89 12.71
CA GLU A 11 -10.44 -14.76 12.31
C GLU A 11 -10.79 -13.29 12.00
N SER A 12 -11.93 -13.08 11.34
CA SER A 12 -12.42 -11.75 10.97
C SER A 12 -12.83 -10.94 12.21
N PHE A 13 -11.91 -10.15 12.76
CA PHE A 13 -12.10 -9.37 13.99
C PHE A 13 -12.72 -7.98 13.76
N PHE A 14 -12.34 -7.26 12.70
CA PHE A 14 -12.78 -5.87 12.45
C PHE A 14 -14.04 -5.74 11.59
N GLY A 15 -14.67 -6.87 11.25
CA GLY A 15 -15.83 -6.92 10.37
C GLY A 15 -15.46 -6.98 8.89
N LEU A 16 -16.45 -7.36 8.09
CA LEU A 16 -16.25 -7.86 6.72
C LEU A 16 -16.56 -6.86 5.62
N GLY A 17 -16.87 -5.61 5.95
CA GLY A 17 -17.39 -4.65 4.96
C GLY A 17 -18.54 -5.27 4.14
N SER A 18 -18.45 -5.20 2.81
CA SER A 18 -19.39 -5.83 1.86
C SER A 18 -18.88 -7.15 1.27
N TRP A 19 -17.76 -7.68 1.78
CA TRP A 19 -17.09 -8.85 1.23
C TRP A 19 -17.90 -10.13 1.49
N LYS A 20 -17.98 -10.99 0.49
CA LYS A 20 -18.62 -12.31 0.54
C LYS A 20 -17.58 -13.39 0.28
N SER A 21 -17.89 -14.60 0.71
CA SER A 21 -17.07 -15.78 0.38
C SER A 21 -16.83 -15.91 -1.13
N THR A 22 -17.77 -15.48 -1.98
CA THR A 22 -17.62 -15.48 -3.45
C THR A 22 -16.57 -14.51 -4.00
N ASP A 23 -16.10 -13.57 -3.18
CA ASP A 23 -15.03 -12.63 -3.57
C ASP A 23 -13.64 -13.24 -3.35
N ILE A 24 -13.56 -14.42 -2.74
CA ILE A 24 -12.35 -15.21 -2.58
C ILE A 24 -12.12 -15.95 -3.90
N LEU A 25 -11.08 -15.57 -4.63
CA LEU A 25 -10.84 -16.06 -5.99
C LEU A 25 -9.93 -17.29 -6.06
N MET A 26 -9.13 -17.53 -5.01
CA MET A 26 -8.11 -18.58 -4.99
C MET A 26 -8.02 -19.19 -3.60
N ASP A 27 -7.93 -20.51 -3.54
CA ASP A 27 -7.73 -21.30 -2.33
C ASP A 27 -6.67 -22.39 -2.59
N GLU A 28 -6.09 -22.95 -1.51
CA GLU A 28 -5.05 -23.98 -1.55
C GLU A 28 -3.91 -23.64 -2.53
N VAL A 29 -3.51 -22.37 -2.55
CA VAL A 29 -2.47 -21.87 -3.46
C VAL A 29 -1.13 -22.53 -3.14
N SER A 30 -0.59 -23.26 -4.11
CA SER A 30 0.66 -24.02 -3.96
C SER A 30 1.69 -23.55 -4.98
N CYS A 31 2.52 -22.57 -4.59
CA CYS A 31 3.61 -22.08 -5.43
C CYS A 31 4.91 -22.85 -5.18
N THR A 32 5.70 -23.05 -6.23
CA THR A 32 7.03 -23.70 -6.19
C THR A 32 8.17 -22.69 -6.14
N GLY A 33 7.92 -21.45 -6.57
CA GLY A 33 8.88 -20.34 -6.58
C GLY A 33 9.39 -19.95 -7.97
N ASP A 34 9.04 -20.70 -9.01
CA ASP A 34 9.41 -20.41 -10.41
C ASP A 34 8.30 -19.66 -11.19
N GLU A 35 7.15 -19.44 -10.55
CA GLU A 35 6.01 -18.74 -11.15
C GLU A 35 6.32 -17.25 -11.36
N ARG A 36 5.90 -16.72 -12.51
CA ARG A 36 6.12 -15.29 -12.86
C ARG A 36 5.05 -14.37 -12.32
N GLU A 37 3.90 -14.93 -11.97
CA GLU A 37 2.74 -14.23 -11.45
C GLU A 37 1.98 -15.16 -10.50
N PHE A 38 1.31 -14.58 -9.51
CA PHE A 38 0.63 -15.33 -8.46
C PHE A 38 -0.51 -16.23 -8.99
N LEU A 39 -1.18 -15.81 -10.08
CA LEU A 39 -2.22 -16.58 -10.77
C LEU A 39 -1.69 -17.82 -11.51
N SER A 40 -0.37 -17.92 -11.69
CA SER A 40 0.26 -19.08 -12.32
C SER A 40 0.53 -20.22 -11.33
N CYS A 41 0.43 -19.97 -10.03
CA CYS A 41 0.50 -21.05 -9.04
C CYS A 41 -0.73 -21.94 -9.19
N PRO A 42 -0.63 -23.28 -9.07
CA PRO A 42 -1.80 -24.13 -8.88
C PRO A 42 -2.67 -23.67 -7.71
N TYR A 43 -3.98 -23.60 -7.92
CA TYR A 43 -4.98 -23.22 -6.92
C TYR A 43 -6.32 -23.90 -7.18
N THR A 44 -7.20 -23.92 -6.19
CA THR A 44 -8.60 -24.31 -6.32
C THR A 44 -9.50 -23.07 -6.36
N ILE A 45 -10.55 -23.12 -7.20
CA ILE A 45 -11.61 -22.10 -7.22
C ILE A 45 -12.80 -22.49 -6.33
N ASN A 46 -12.90 -23.76 -5.98
CA ASN A 46 -13.86 -24.26 -5.02
C ASN A 46 -13.19 -24.21 -3.66
N HIS A 47 -13.61 -23.24 -2.86
CA HIS A 47 -13.12 -23.03 -1.52
C HIS A 47 -14.24 -23.36 -0.52
N ASP A 48 -13.88 -23.89 0.64
CA ASP A 48 -14.77 -23.90 1.81
C ASP A 48 -14.60 -22.63 2.66
N CYS A 49 -13.75 -21.70 2.19
CA CYS A 49 -13.47 -20.46 2.89
C CYS A 49 -14.75 -19.67 3.19
N SER A 50 -15.06 -19.57 4.48
CA SER A 50 -16.06 -18.65 5.00
C SER A 50 -15.39 -17.30 5.22
N VAL A 51 -16.13 -16.21 5.07
CA VAL A 51 -15.60 -14.87 5.38
C VAL A 51 -15.09 -14.76 6.82
N GLN A 52 -15.53 -15.66 7.72
CA GLN A 52 -15.09 -15.71 9.12
C GLN A 52 -13.63 -16.15 9.27
N GLU A 53 -13.08 -16.87 8.28
CA GLU A 53 -11.69 -17.34 8.24
C GLU A 53 -10.71 -16.29 7.68
N PHE A 54 -11.19 -15.06 7.42
CA PHE A 54 -10.32 -13.97 7.03
C PHE A 54 -9.40 -13.59 8.18
N VAL A 55 -8.10 -13.52 7.88
CA VAL A 55 -7.12 -12.97 8.82
C VAL A 55 -7.35 -11.45 8.94
N SER A 56 -7.56 -10.97 10.16
CA SER A 56 -7.61 -9.53 10.45
C SER A 56 -6.26 -9.06 10.98
N ILE A 57 -5.72 -7.98 10.42
CA ILE A 57 -4.43 -7.43 10.84
C ILE A 57 -4.67 -6.05 11.46
N LEU A 58 -4.23 -5.88 12.70
CA LEU A 58 -4.07 -4.57 13.30
C LEU A 58 -2.70 -4.04 12.92
N CYS A 59 -2.68 -3.01 12.07
CA CYS A 59 -1.44 -2.33 11.72
C CYS A 59 -0.87 -1.57 12.91
N LYS A 60 0.44 -1.62 13.09
CA LYS A 60 1.11 -0.78 14.08
C LYS A 60 0.97 0.69 13.70
N GLU A 61 0.58 1.51 14.68
CA GLU A 61 0.52 2.96 14.47
C GLU A 61 1.88 3.51 14.05
N ASN A 62 1.84 4.39 13.06
CA ASN A 62 3.03 4.96 12.46
C ASN A 62 3.57 6.13 13.30
N THR A 63 4.16 5.82 14.44
CA THR A 63 4.59 6.78 15.48
C THR A 63 5.87 7.56 15.14
N GLY A 64 6.33 7.52 13.89
CA GLY A 64 7.61 8.10 13.47
C GLY A 64 7.52 9.31 12.53
N CYS A 65 6.32 9.72 12.14
CA CYS A 65 6.11 10.82 11.20
C CYS A 65 5.01 11.77 11.71
N ASP A 66 5.02 13.01 11.22
CA ASP A 66 3.96 13.96 11.50
C ASP A 66 2.61 13.47 10.95
N LYS A 67 1.51 13.98 11.52
CA LYS A 67 0.16 13.59 11.10
C LYS A 67 -0.04 13.85 9.60
N GLY A 68 -0.53 12.83 8.89
CA GLY A 68 -0.76 12.90 7.44
C GLY A 68 0.47 12.53 6.59
N TRP A 69 1.57 12.16 7.23
CA TRP A 69 2.73 11.55 6.59
C TRP A 69 2.77 10.06 6.84
N ILE A 70 3.30 9.33 5.87
CA ILE A 70 3.41 7.88 5.86
C ILE A 70 4.89 7.55 5.98
N ALA A 71 5.30 6.89 7.06
CA ALA A 71 6.67 6.38 7.12
C ALA A 71 6.92 5.44 5.93
N GLY A 72 7.97 5.72 5.18
CA GLY A 72 8.59 4.92 4.14
C GLY A 72 10.02 4.47 4.54
N PRO A 73 10.64 3.62 3.71
CA PRO A 73 11.91 2.98 4.05
C PRO A 73 13.03 3.98 4.35
N GLU A 74 12.98 5.17 3.74
CA GLU A 74 14.01 6.20 3.85
C GLU A 74 13.49 7.53 4.42
N GLY A 75 12.40 7.50 5.20
CA GLY A 75 11.86 8.70 5.83
C GLY A 75 10.34 8.74 5.82
N CYS A 76 9.77 9.94 5.81
CA CYS A 76 8.34 10.17 5.79
C CYS A 76 7.91 10.65 4.40
N TYR A 77 6.80 10.10 3.90
CA TYR A 77 6.30 10.35 2.55
C TYR A 77 4.88 10.89 2.61
N LYS A 78 4.54 11.75 1.67
CA LYS A 78 3.18 12.25 1.51
C LYS A 78 2.82 12.26 0.03
N LEU A 79 1.63 11.75 -0.27
CA LEU A 79 1.11 11.73 -1.62
C LEU A 79 0.09 12.85 -1.79
N HIS A 80 0.29 13.68 -2.81
CA HIS A 80 -0.68 14.68 -3.23
C HIS A 80 -1.32 14.23 -4.55
N THR A 81 -2.60 13.84 -4.49
CA THR A 81 -3.38 13.36 -5.66
C THR A 81 -3.87 14.49 -6.56
N SER A 82 -3.71 15.75 -6.14
CA SER A 82 -4.05 16.92 -6.95
C SER A 82 -2.98 17.18 -8.00
N ALA A 83 -3.28 16.88 -9.27
CA ALA A 83 -2.38 17.12 -10.39
C ALA A 83 -1.86 18.57 -10.43
N LYS A 84 -0.54 18.72 -10.48
CA LYS A 84 0.20 19.99 -10.52
C LYS A 84 1.42 19.84 -11.42
N ASN A 85 1.89 20.96 -11.99
CA ASN A 85 3.16 20.96 -12.72
C ASN A 85 4.35 20.92 -11.75
N TYR A 86 5.52 20.51 -12.24
CA TYR A 86 6.74 20.35 -11.45
C TYR A 86 7.04 21.53 -10.51
N GLN A 87 6.97 22.76 -11.02
CA GLN A 87 7.28 23.98 -10.24
C GLN A 87 6.29 24.19 -9.09
N LYS A 88 4.99 23.98 -9.35
CA LYS A 88 3.95 24.08 -8.32
C LYS A 88 4.06 22.95 -7.30
N SER A 89 4.33 21.73 -7.74
CA SER A 89 4.51 20.58 -6.85
C SER A 89 5.72 20.77 -5.94
N ARG A 90 6.88 21.16 -6.49
CA ARG A 90 8.09 21.43 -5.70
C ARG A 90 7.86 22.50 -4.63
N LYS A 91 7.20 23.61 -4.99
CA LYS A 91 6.88 24.68 -4.02
C LYS A 91 5.90 24.21 -2.94
N MET A 92 4.96 23.34 -3.30
CA MET A 92 4.01 22.78 -2.35
C MET A 92 4.72 21.88 -1.34
N CYS A 93 5.55 20.94 -1.81
CA CYS A 93 6.34 20.08 -0.93
C CYS A 93 7.24 20.91 0.00
N ALA A 94 7.93 21.92 -0.55
CA ALA A 94 8.77 22.82 0.24
C ALA A 94 7.98 23.59 1.31
N LYS A 95 6.72 23.97 1.04
CA LYS A 95 5.85 24.66 2.00
C LYS A 95 5.45 23.76 3.17
N GLU A 96 5.39 22.45 2.94
CA GLU A 96 5.02 21.43 3.95
C GLU A 96 6.26 20.85 4.67
N GLY A 97 7.46 21.38 4.41
CA GLY A 97 8.70 20.92 5.03
C GLY A 97 9.33 19.72 4.33
N GLY A 98 8.86 19.35 3.15
CA GLY A 98 9.39 18.28 2.32
C GLY A 98 10.02 18.75 1.01
N HIS A 99 10.36 17.79 0.17
CA HIS A 99 10.82 17.97 -1.20
C HIS A 99 10.18 16.92 -2.10
N LEU A 100 10.27 17.10 -3.41
CA LEU A 100 9.82 16.05 -4.34
C LEU A 100 10.69 14.81 -4.14
N THR A 101 10.08 13.63 -4.02
CA THR A 101 10.83 12.38 -3.84
C THR A 101 11.77 12.17 -5.02
N ASN A 102 13.01 11.79 -4.72
CA ASN A 102 13.91 11.18 -5.68
C ASN A 102 13.92 9.68 -5.42
N ILE A 103 13.66 8.85 -6.43
CA ILE A 103 13.59 7.39 -6.26
C ILE A 103 14.94 6.80 -6.64
N GLU A 104 15.72 6.41 -5.63
CA GLU A 104 17.10 5.92 -5.84
C GLU A 104 17.24 4.42 -5.59
N THR A 105 16.34 3.82 -4.80
CA THR A 105 16.44 2.42 -4.39
C THR A 105 15.23 1.60 -4.84
N MET A 106 15.46 0.30 -5.08
CA MET A 106 14.38 -0.65 -5.39
C MET A 106 13.39 -0.76 -4.23
N THR A 107 13.87 -0.62 -2.98
CA THR A 107 13.01 -0.62 -1.80
C THR A 107 12.08 0.60 -1.78
N GLU A 108 12.57 1.78 -2.11
CA GLU A 108 11.76 2.99 -2.24
C GLU A 108 10.79 2.87 -3.43
N HIS A 109 11.24 2.35 -4.57
CA HIS A 109 10.38 2.08 -5.72
C HIS A 109 9.22 1.14 -5.37
N ASN A 110 9.50 -0.01 -4.74
CA ASN A 110 8.49 -0.98 -4.36
C ASN A 110 7.51 -0.41 -3.33
N PHE A 111 8.02 0.35 -2.36
CA PHE A 111 7.18 1.03 -1.38
C PHE A 111 6.24 2.04 -2.04
N LEU A 112 6.76 2.91 -2.91
CA LEU A 112 5.97 3.92 -3.61
C LEU A 112 4.99 3.30 -4.61
N SER A 113 5.38 2.21 -5.27
CA SER A 113 4.50 1.45 -6.15
C SER A 113 3.31 0.90 -5.38
N LEU A 114 3.54 0.20 -4.26
CA LEU A 114 2.47 -0.32 -3.42
C LEU A 114 1.60 0.81 -2.86
N LEU A 115 2.21 1.90 -2.41
CA LEU A 115 1.48 3.05 -1.91
C LEU A 115 0.54 3.64 -2.96
N LEU A 116 0.99 3.81 -4.21
CA LEU A 116 0.13 4.27 -5.31
C LEU A 116 -1.04 3.33 -5.58
N TYR A 117 -0.81 2.01 -5.56
CA TYR A 117 -1.89 1.04 -5.74
C TYR A 117 -2.97 1.17 -4.66
N THR A 118 -2.57 1.36 -3.40
CA THR A 118 -3.52 1.42 -2.27
C THR A 118 -4.31 2.73 -2.15
N VAL A 119 -3.82 3.83 -2.74
CA VAL A 119 -4.50 5.14 -2.69
C VAL A 119 -5.45 5.34 -3.89
N ASP A 120 -5.31 4.53 -4.95
CA ASP A 120 -6.16 4.55 -6.15
C ASP A 120 -7.53 3.86 -5.93
N ASP A 121 -7.74 3.13 -4.83
CA ASP A 121 -9.02 2.44 -4.57
C ASP A 121 -10.19 3.40 -4.22
N ASP A 122 -9.93 4.68 -3.94
CA ASP A 122 -10.97 5.74 -3.95
C ASP A 122 -11.22 6.33 -5.36
N ALA A 123 -10.44 5.93 -6.36
CA ALA A 123 -10.38 6.56 -7.68
C ALA A 123 -10.33 5.58 -8.86
N ASN A 124 -11.10 4.48 -8.83
CA ASN A 124 -11.49 3.70 -10.02
C ASN A 124 -10.39 3.55 -11.09
N LEU A 125 -9.59 2.48 -10.94
CA LEU A 125 -8.93 1.71 -11.98
C LEU A 125 -8.39 2.48 -13.20
N ILE A 126 -7.06 2.59 -13.27
CA ILE A 126 -6.27 2.86 -14.47
C ILE A 126 -6.53 4.24 -15.08
N ARG A 127 -5.69 5.20 -14.69
CA ARG A 127 -5.00 6.19 -15.56
C ARG A 127 -4.93 7.57 -14.89
N LYS A 128 -3.94 7.76 -14.01
CA LYS A 128 -3.30 9.07 -13.84
C LYS A 128 -1.79 8.94 -13.99
N LYS A 129 -1.33 9.00 -15.23
CA LYS A 129 0.06 9.35 -15.54
C LYS A 129 0.32 10.73 -14.94
N HIS A 130 1.34 10.80 -14.07
CA HIS A 130 1.89 11.96 -13.37
C HIS A 130 1.23 12.33 -12.04
N GLU A 131 1.58 11.60 -10.99
CA GLU A 131 1.45 12.07 -9.61
C GLU A 131 2.84 12.27 -9.01
N ALA A 132 2.99 13.36 -8.25
CA ALA A 132 4.26 13.80 -7.68
C ALA A 132 4.29 13.41 -6.21
N PHE A 133 5.35 12.73 -5.79
CA PHE A 133 5.55 12.32 -4.41
C PHE A 133 6.32 13.37 -3.61
N GLU A 134 6.00 13.48 -2.33
CA GLU A 134 6.70 14.31 -1.35
C GLU A 134 7.49 13.42 -0.37
N LYS A 135 8.75 13.75 -0.12
CA LYS A 135 9.67 13.13 0.86
C LYS A 135 10.06 14.20 1.89
N GLN A 136 10.08 13.86 3.17
CA GLN A 136 10.54 14.77 4.23
C GLN A 136 12.08 14.84 4.22
N CYS A 137 12.65 16.03 4.43
CA CYS A 137 14.11 16.18 4.55
C CYS A 137 14.59 15.61 5.89
N PHE A 138 15.62 14.78 5.86
CA PHE A 138 16.54 14.61 7.00
C PHE A 138 17.87 15.25 6.59
N ASP A 139 18.49 16.00 7.52
CA ASP A 139 19.82 16.59 7.35
C ASP A 139 20.89 15.52 7.07
#